data_AF-A0A9E3CBF9-F1
#
_entry.id   AF-A0A9E3CBF9-F1
#
_cell.length_a   1.000
_cell.length_b   1.000
_cell.length_c   1.000
_cell.angle_alpha   90.00
_cell.angle_beta   90.00
_cell.angle_gamma   90.00
#
_symmetry.space_group_name_H-M   'P 1'
#
loop_
_entity.id
_entity.type
_entity.pdbx_description
1 polymer ?
#
loop_
_entity_poly.entity_id
_entity_poly.type
_entity_poly.pdbx_seq_one_letter_code
_entity_poly.pdbx_strand_id
1 'polypeptide(L)'
;MEHVTPGLTDKQIETLAAVMNRIVPPDDFPGAWEVGAGEYLLRQFEKDLPEMLPLYRLGLDGLDAEAWVTHEREFARLSTHAQDALLARVEAGKVKADWLVPPVQFFALLVRHTMEGYYADPGNGGNREGIAWRMIGFEVRG
;
A
#
# COMPACT_ATOMS: atom_id res chain seq x y z
N MET A 1 -16.10 -26.88 7.41
CA MET A 1 -16.31 -25.73 6.50
C MET A 1 -15.12 -24.83 6.68
N GLU A 2 -14.19 -24.89 5.73
CA GLU A 2 -13.01 -24.04 5.71
C GLU A 2 -13.48 -22.65 5.29
N HIS A 3 -13.50 -21.70 6.24
CA HIS A 3 -13.82 -20.31 5.93
C HIS A 3 -12.63 -19.73 5.17
N VAL A 4 -12.62 -19.89 3.85
CA VAL A 4 -11.77 -19.10 2.97
C VAL A 4 -12.32 -17.68 3.03
N THR A 5 -11.78 -16.85 3.93
CA THR A 5 -11.96 -15.40 3.83
C THR A 5 -11.28 -15.00 2.53
N PRO A 6 -11.98 -14.55 1.48
CA PRO A 6 -11.29 -14.14 0.27
C PRO A 6 -10.41 -12.93 0.64
N GLY A 7 -9.17 -12.89 0.15
CA GLY A 7 -8.24 -11.76 0.33
C GLY A 7 -8.59 -10.56 -0.56
N LEU A 8 -7.62 -9.69 -0.84
CA LEU A 8 -7.79 -8.62 -1.84
C LEU A 8 -7.98 -9.22 -3.25
N THR A 9 -8.71 -8.52 -4.11
CA THR A 9 -8.82 -8.88 -5.54
C THR A 9 -7.54 -8.51 -6.29
N ASP A 10 -7.32 -9.08 -7.48
CA ASP A 10 -6.17 -8.75 -8.33
C ASP A 10 -6.08 -7.24 -8.61
N LYS A 11 -7.22 -6.60 -8.90
CA LYS A 11 -7.29 -5.15 -9.11
C LYS A 11 -6.88 -4.36 -7.86
N GLN A 12 -7.36 -4.78 -6.69
CA GLN A 12 -6.98 -4.15 -5.42
C GLN A 12 -5.50 -4.35 -5.11
N ILE A 13 -4.93 -5.50 -5.46
CA ILE A 13 -3.49 -5.78 -5.36
C ILE A 13 -2.70 -4.88 -6.30
N GLU A 14 -3.11 -4.71 -7.57
CA GLU A 14 -2.48 -3.79 -8.51
C GLU A 14 -2.49 -2.35 -7.99
N THR A 15 -3.64 -1.88 -7.48
CA THR A 15 -3.76 -0.54 -6.88
C THR A 15 -2.87 -0.40 -5.65
N LEU A 16 -2.87 -1.39 -4.76
CA LEU A 16 -2.04 -1.40 -3.54
C LEU A 16 -0.55 -1.32 -3.89
N ALA A 17 -0.09 -2.13 -4.85
CA ALA A 17 1.28 -2.12 -5.32
C ALA A 17 1.68 -0.74 -5.88
N ALA A 18 0.83 -0.16 -6.72
CA ALA A 18 1.08 1.15 -7.31
C ALA A 18 1.21 2.25 -6.24
N VAL A 19 0.30 2.30 -5.25
CA VAL A 19 0.36 3.33 -4.21
C VAL A 19 1.53 3.12 -3.25
N MET A 20 1.86 1.87 -2.90
CA MET A 20 3.04 1.55 -2.08
C MET A 20 4.32 2.04 -2.76
N ASN A 21 4.46 1.82 -4.07
CA ASN A 21 5.58 2.29 -4.87
C ASN A 21 5.56 3.79 -5.16
N ARG A 22 4.58 4.53 -4.64
CA ARG A 22 4.63 6.00 -4.54
C ARG A 22 5.00 6.49 -3.14
N ILE A 23 4.73 5.70 -2.12
CA ILE A 23 5.09 6.02 -0.73
C ILE A 23 6.58 5.75 -0.47
N VAL A 24 7.07 4.59 -0.91
CA VAL A 24 8.51 4.30 -1.00
C VAL A 24 8.81 3.90 -2.43
N PRO A 25 9.16 4.87 -3.30
CA PRO A 25 9.44 4.60 -4.70
C PRO A 25 10.79 3.89 -4.88
N PRO A 26 10.96 3.11 -5.96
CA PRO A 26 12.28 2.62 -6.32
C PRO A 26 13.20 3.79 -6.67
N ASP A 27 14.43 3.74 -6.15
CA ASP A 27 15.53 4.64 -6.48
C ASP A 27 16.80 3.82 -6.77
N ASP A 28 17.92 4.08 -6.11
CA ASP A 28 19.08 3.18 -6.10
C ASP A 28 18.75 1.83 -5.43
N PHE A 29 17.63 1.73 -4.71
CA PHE A 29 17.08 0.53 -4.08
C PHE A 29 15.68 0.17 -4.60
N PRO A 30 15.23 -1.09 -4.44
CA PRO A 30 13.89 -1.51 -4.84
C PRO A 30 12.79 -0.77 -4.06
N GLY A 31 11.63 -0.56 -4.69
CA GLY A 31 10.48 0.10 -4.07
C GLY A 31 9.79 -0.76 -3.02
N ALA A 32 8.76 -0.20 -2.38
CA ALA A 32 8.06 -0.87 -1.29
C ALA A 32 7.50 -2.25 -1.66
N TRP A 33 6.93 -2.37 -2.86
CA TRP A 33 6.38 -3.63 -3.31
C TRP A 33 7.48 -4.69 -3.47
N GLU A 34 8.59 -4.31 -4.10
CA GLU A 34 9.68 -5.22 -4.42
C GLU A 34 10.41 -5.76 -3.19
N VAL A 35 10.46 -4.99 -2.08
CA VAL A 35 11.05 -5.47 -0.82
C VAL A 35 10.07 -6.28 0.05
N GLY A 36 8.86 -6.50 -0.41
CA GLY A 36 7.88 -7.37 0.26
C GLY A 36 6.91 -6.66 1.21
N ALA A 37 6.76 -5.33 1.13
CA ALA A 37 5.82 -4.62 2.00
C ALA A 37 4.35 -5.03 1.72
N GLY A 38 4.04 -5.42 0.49
CA GLY A 38 2.73 -5.96 0.11
C GLY A 38 2.44 -7.29 0.80
N GLU A 39 3.36 -8.24 0.72
CA GLU A 39 3.25 -9.57 1.35
C GLU A 39 3.19 -9.47 2.87
N TYR A 40 3.95 -8.55 3.48
CA TYR A 40 3.80 -8.20 4.89
C TYR A 40 2.36 -7.84 5.23
N LEU A 41 1.78 -6.88 4.51
CA LEU A 41 0.44 -6.39 4.79
C LEU A 41 -0.65 -7.45 4.54
N LEU A 42 -0.53 -8.22 3.45
CA LEU A 42 -1.43 -9.34 3.18
C LEU A 42 -1.40 -10.38 4.31
N ARG A 43 -0.21 -10.71 4.83
CA ARG A 43 -0.07 -11.60 5.98
C ARG A 43 -0.65 -11.02 7.26
N GLN A 44 -0.58 -9.71 7.46
CA GLN A 44 -1.25 -9.05 8.59
C GLN A 44 -2.77 -9.24 8.51
N PHE A 45 -3.39 -9.10 7.32
CA PHE A 45 -4.82 -9.36 7.15
C PHE A 45 -5.23 -10.82 7.41
N GLU A 46 -4.32 -11.77 7.24
CA GLU A 46 -4.61 -13.18 7.52
C GLU A 46 -4.47 -13.53 9.01
N LYS A 47 -3.66 -12.78 9.77
CA LYS A 47 -3.24 -13.17 11.12
C LYS A 47 -3.63 -12.16 12.18
N ASP A 48 -2.99 -11.00 12.13
CA ASP A 48 -2.93 -10.07 13.26
C ASP A 48 -3.95 -8.93 13.13
N LEU A 49 -4.38 -8.61 11.91
CA LEU A 49 -5.28 -7.50 11.55
C LEU A 49 -6.42 -7.92 10.58
N PRO A 50 -7.10 -9.07 10.76
CA PRO A 50 -8.17 -9.49 9.85
C PRO A 50 -9.33 -8.49 9.74
N GLU A 51 -9.61 -7.74 10.80
CA GLU A 51 -10.63 -6.69 10.85
C GLU A 51 -10.32 -5.50 9.93
N MET A 52 -9.06 -5.34 9.50
CA MET A 52 -8.64 -4.24 8.63
C MET A 52 -8.90 -4.52 7.15
N LEU A 53 -9.09 -5.79 6.76
CA LEU A 53 -9.29 -6.17 5.36
C LEU A 53 -10.49 -5.47 4.70
N PRO A 54 -11.69 -5.37 5.33
CA PRO A 54 -12.81 -4.64 4.76
C PRO A 54 -12.51 -3.15 4.53
N LEU A 55 -11.81 -2.50 5.47
CA LEU A 55 -11.41 -1.09 5.35
C LEU A 55 -10.46 -0.90 4.16
N TYR A 56 -9.49 -1.80 3.98
CA TYR A 56 -8.55 -1.75 2.87
C TYR A 56 -9.22 -1.95 1.52
N ARG A 57 -10.17 -2.88 1.40
CA ARG A 57 -10.96 -3.05 0.18
C ARG A 57 -11.66 -1.76 -0.22
N LEU A 58 -12.40 -1.16 0.72
CA LEU A 58 -13.15 0.07 0.48
C LEU A 58 -12.23 1.25 0.14
N GLY A 59 -11.08 1.35 0.80
CA GLY A 59 -10.11 2.41 0.53
C GLY A 59 -9.42 2.27 -0.83
N LEU A 60 -9.04 1.05 -1.22
CA LEU A 60 -8.42 0.78 -2.53
C LEU A 60 -9.42 0.99 -3.67
N ASP A 61 -10.68 0.57 -3.48
CA ASP A 61 -11.75 0.83 -4.45
C ASP A 61 -12.04 2.33 -4.57
N GLY A 62 -12.02 3.06 -3.44
CA GLY A 62 -12.14 4.52 -3.42
C GLY A 62 -11.01 5.23 -4.15
N LEU A 63 -9.76 4.78 -3.98
CA LEU A 63 -8.60 5.33 -4.67
C LEU A 63 -8.69 5.11 -6.19
N ASP A 64 -9.09 3.90 -6.61
CA ASP A 64 -9.25 3.60 -8.02
C ASP A 64 -10.43 4.39 -8.64
N ALA A 65 -11.53 4.56 -7.91
CA ALA A 65 -12.64 5.40 -8.33
C ALA A 65 -12.22 6.88 -8.50
N GLU A 66 -11.39 7.41 -7.59
CA GLU A 66 -10.83 8.75 -7.72
C GLU A 66 -10.01 8.92 -9.00
N ALA A 67 -9.24 7.89 -9.37
CA ALA A 67 -8.48 7.85 -10.61
C ALA A 67 -9.39 7.84 -11.83
N TRP A 68 -10.45 7.02 -11.84
CA TRP A 68 -11.44 7.00 -12.91
C TRP A 68 -12.14 8.34 -13.09
N VAL A 69 -12.60 8.97 -12.01
CA VAL A 69 -13.29 10.27 -12.07
C VAL A 69 -12.37 11.40 -12.53
N THR A 70 -11.08 11.32 -12.25
CA THR A 70 -10.12 12.39 -12.56
C THR A 70 -9.39 12.20 -13.89
N HIS A 71 -9.14 10.96 -14.30
CA HIS A 71 -8.26 10.60 -15.40
C HIS A 71 -8.83 9.56 -16.36
N GLU A 72 -10.06 9.05 -16.14
CA GLU A 72 -10.71 8.03 -16.97
C GLU A 72 -9.86 6.75 -17.13
N ARG A 73 -9.18 6.37 -16.05
CA ARG A 73 -8.27 5.22 -16.03
C ARG A 73 -8.07 4.70 -14.60
N GLU A 74 -7.76 3.41 -14.45
CA GLU A 74 -7.39 2.82 -13.17
C GLU A 74 -6.14 3.49 -12.58
N PHE A 75 -6.07 3.60 -11.26
CA PHE A 75 -4.96 4.23 -10.56
C PHE A 75 -3.61 3.59 -10.92
N ALA A 76 -3.57 2.25 -10.93
CA ALA A 76 -2.37 1.48 -11.25
C ALA A 76 -1.88 1.66 -12.70
N ARG A 77 -2.72 2.20 -13.60
CA ARG A 77 -2.41 2.41 -15.02
C ARG A 77 -2.10 3.88 -15.36
N LEU A 78 -2.12 4.76 -14.35
CA LEU A 78 -1.67 6.14 -14.47
C LEU A 78 -0.14 6.23 -14.58
N SER A 79 0.37 7.33 -15.12
CA SER A 79 1.80 7.65 -14.99
C SER A 79 2.13 7.93 -13.52
N THR A 80 3.37 7.69 -13.10
CA THR A 80 3.82 7.96 -11.73
C THR A 80 3.55 9.40 -11.29
N HIS A 81 3.75 10.36 -12.18
CA HIS A 81 3.42 11.77 -11.92
C HIS A 81 1.91 12.00 -11.67
N ALA A 82 1.03 11.33 -12.41
CA ALA A 82 -0.40 11.42 -12.21
C ALA A 82 -0.85 10.71 -10.92
N GLN A 83 -0.21 9.59 -10.58
CA GLN A 83 -0.40 8.91 -9.29
C GLN A 83 -0.04 9.85 -8.13
N ASP A 84 1.15 10.45 -8.17
CA ASP A 84 1.63 11.38 -7.14
C ASP A 84 0.71 12.59 -6.99
N ALA A 85 0.28 13.19 -8.10
CA ALA A 85 -0.65 14.32 -8.08
C ALA A 85 -2.02 13.95 -7.50
N LEU A 86 -2.51 12.75 -7.77
CA LEU A 86 -3.77 12.26 -7.22
C LEU A 86 -3.64 11.95 -5.72
N LEU A 87 -2.58 11.28 -5.29
CA LEU A 87 -2.32 10.99 -3.88
C LEU A 87 -2.18 12.28 -3.04
N ALA A 88 -1.49 13.30 -3.56
CA ALA A 88 -1.41 14.61 -2.91
C ALA A 88 -2.79 15.26 -2.72
N ARG A 89 -3.73 15.04 -3.63
CA ARG A 89 -5.12 15.51 -3.47
C ARG A 89 -5.88 14.71 -2.42
N VAL A 90 -5.72 13.38 -2.41
CA VAL A 90 -6.32 12.50 -1.41
C VAL A 90 -5.84 12.87 -0.01
N GLU A 91 -4.54 13.08 0.17
CA GLU A 91 -3.93 13.55 1.41
C GLU A 91 -4.49 14.90 1.87
N ALA A 92 -4.70 15.83 0.92
CA ALA A 92 -5.31 17.13 1.19
C ALA A 92 -6.84 17.10 1.38
N GLY A 93 -7.48 15.93 1.31
CA GLY A 93 -8.93 15.77 1.37
C GLY A 93 -9.69 16.35 0.17
N LYS A 94 -9.01 16.59 -0.95
CA LYS A 94 -9.54 17.19 -2.18
C LYS A 94 -9.96 16.13 -3.21
N VAL A 95 -10.76 15.18 -2.75
CA VAL A 95 -11.30 14.07 -3.56
C VAL A 95 -12.54 14.49 -4.35
N LYS A 96 -12.84 13.77 -5.43
CA LYS A 96 -14.01 13.96 -6.29
C LYS A 96 -14.96 12.76 -6.27
N ALA A 97 -14.44 11.56 -6.06
CA ALA A 97 -15.25 10.35 -5.97
C ALA A 97 -15.97 10.27 -4.62
N ASP A 98 -17.01 9.44 -4.55
CA ASP A 98 -17.70 9.11 -3.31
C ASP A 98 -16.95 7.97 -2.59
N TRP A 99 -16.24 8.31 -1.52
CA TRP A 99 -15.50 7.34 -0.72
C TRP A 99 -16.38 6.77 0.40
N LEU A 100 -16.34 5.45 0.57
CA LEU A 100 -17.04 4.76 1.67
C LEU A 100 -16.24 4.73 2.98
N VAL A 101 -14.98 5.18 2.94
CA VAL A 101 -14.11 5.36 4.11
C VAL A 101 -13.43 6.72 4.01
N PRO A 102 -13.05 7.36 5.14
CA PRO A 102 -12.44 8.69 5.08
C PRO A 102 -11.09 8.68 4.33
N PRO A 103 -10.97 9.35 3.16
CA PRO A 103 -9.84 9.20 2.25
C PRO A 103 -8.50 9.57 2.88
N VAL A 104 -8.46 10.68 3.62
CA VAL A 104 -7.25 11.16 4.30
C VAL A 104 -6.75 10.15 5.34
N GLN A 105 -7.66 9.57 6.12
CA GLN A 105 -7.32 8.63 7.19
C GLN A 105 -6.88 7.28 6.61
N PHE A 106 -7.55 6.82 5.56
CA PHE A 106 -7.13 5.63 4.83
C PHE A 106 -5.73 5.80 4.23
N PHE A 107 -5.45 6.93 3.57
CA PHE A 107 -4.12 7.17 2.99
C PHE A 107 -3.04 7.22 4.07
N ALA A 108 -3.27 7.90 5.19
CA ALA A 108 -2.33 7.92 6.31
C ALA A 108 -2.05 6.52 6.90
N LEU A 109 -3.08 5.68 6.99
CA LEU A 109 -2.93 4.29 7.42
C LEU A 109 -2.10 3.46 6.42
N LEU A 110 -2.35 3.66 5.12
CA LEU A 110 -1.61 2.98 4.07
C LEU A 110 -0.12 3.37 4.08
N VAL A 111 0.18 4.66 4.28
CA VAL A 111 1.55 5.15 4.50
C VAL A 111 2.20 4.42 5.68
N ARG A 112 1.52 4.36 6.82
CA ARG A 112 2.03 3.69 8.02
C ARG A 112 2.37 2.22 7.75
N HIS A 113 1.42 1.43 7.24
CA HIS A 113 1.64 0.01 7.00
C HIS A 113 2.69 -0.25 5.90
N THR A 114 2.82 0.65 4.93
CA THR A 114 3.91 0.59 3.93
C THR A 114 5.26 0.77 4.60
N MET A 115 5.40 1.76 5.49
CA MET A 115 6.65 1.99 6.23
C MET A 115 6.97 0.83 7.18
N GLU A 116 5.97 0.27 7.85
CA GLU A 116 6.14 -0.93 8.70
C GLU A 116 6.63 -2.11 7.86
N GLY A 117 6.00 -2.39 6.71
CA GLY A 117 6.43 -3.46 5.81
C GLY A 117 7.82 -3.23 5.18
N TYR A 118 8.23 -1.99 4.99
CA TYR A 118 9.53 -1.65 4.40
C TYR A 118 10.69 -1.70 5.40
N TYR A 119 10.50 -1.14 6.61
CA TYR A 119 11.60 -0.89 7.55
C TYR A 119 11.65 -1.86 8.74
N ALA A 120 10.58 -2.63 9.02
CA ALA A 120 10.57 -3.54 10.16
C ALA A 120 11.51 -4.74 9.97
N ASP A 121 11.63 -5.56 11.01
CA ASP A 121 12.41 -6.80 10.99
C ASP A 121 11.95 -7.73 9.85
N PRO A 122 12.89 -8.24 9.00
CA PRO A 122 12.57 -9.16 7.92
C PRO A 122 11.78 -10.40 8.36
N GLY A 123 11.93 -10.84 9.61
CA GLY A 123 11.18 -11.95 10.22
C GLY A 123 9.66 -11.73 10.25
N ASN A 124 9.21 -10.48 10.12
CA ASN A 124 7.79 -10.13 10.04
C ASN A 124 7.18 -10.38 8.64
N GLY A 125 8.01 -10.66 7.63
CA GLY A 125 7.59 -10.96 6.26
C GLY A 125 7.73 -9.79 5.26
N GLY A 126 8.11 -8.61 5.73
CA GLY A 126 8.54 -7.46 4.91
C GLY A 126 10.06 -7.33 4.86
N ASN A 127 10.58 -6.16 4.46
CA ASN A 127 12.01 -5.83 4.43
C ASN A 127 12.89 -7.01 3.98
N ARG A 128 12.53 -7.64 2.85
CA ARG A 128 13.13 -8.90 2.41
C ARG A 128 14.65 -8.77 2.37
N GLU A 129 15.35 -9.76 2.94
CA GLU A 129 16.82 -9.77 3.05
C GLU A 129 17.43 -8.59 3.83
N GLY A 130 16.64 -7.87 4.63
CA GLY A 130 17.11 -6.70 5.36
C GLY A 130 17.60 -5.59 4.44
N ILE A 131 17.04 -5.44 3.22
CA ILE A 131 17.44 -4.41 2.26
C ILE A 131 17.37 -3.01 2.89
N ALA A 132 16.30 -2.70 3.61
CA ALA A 132 16.16 -1.41 4.28
C ALA A 132 17.18 -1.25 5.43
N TRP A 133 17.57 -2.33 6.11
CA TRP A 133 18.60 -2.30 7.14
C TRP A 133 19.99 -2.04 6.55
N ARG A 134 20.32 -2.69 5.43
CA ARG A 134 21.55 -2.43 4.67
C ARG A 134 21.60 -0.97 4.18
N MET A 135 20.48 -0.44 3.70
CA MET A 135 20.37 0.95 3.25
C MET A 135 20.73 1.96 4.34
N ILE A 136 20.29 1.73 5.59
CA ILE A 136 20.57 2.64 6.71
C ILE A 136 21.88 2.30 7.46
N GLY A 137 22.63 1.30 7.02
CA GLY A 137 23.85 0.85 7.67
C GLY A 137 23.63 0.14 9.01
N PHE A 138 22.46 -0.46 9.23
CA PHE A 138 22.14 -1.24 10.41
C PHE A 138 22.65 -2.68 10.28
N GLU A 139 23.41 -3.14 11.27
CA GLU A 139 23.92 -4.51 11.36
C GLU A 139 23.40 -5.17 12.64
N VAL A 140 22.80 -6.36 12.51
CA VAL A 140 22.48 -7.20 13.68
C VAL A 140 23.79 -7.78 14.22
N ARG A 141 24.20 -7.32 15.40
CA ARG A 141 25.31 -7.95 16.13
C ARG A 141 24.74 -9.01 17.06
N GLY A 142 25.07 -10.28 16.77
CA GLY A 142 24.87 -11.42 17.66
C GLY A 142 25.95 -11.54 18.72
#